data_AF-J2GML8-F1
#
_entry.id   AF-J2GML8-F1
#
_cell.length_a   1.000
_cell.length_b   1.000
_cell.length_c   1.000
_cell.angle_alpha   90.00
_cell.angle_beta   90.00
_cell.angle_gamma   90.00
#
_symmetry.space_group_name_H-M   'P 1'
#
loop_
_entity.id
_entity.type
_entity.pdbx_description
1 polymer ?
#
loop_
_entity_poly.entity_id
_entity_poly.type
_entity_poly.pdbx_seq_one_letter_code
_entity_poly.pdbx_strand_id
1 'polypeptide(L)'
;MSKYETVIGLEVHAELSTNSKIFCGCPTEFGAPPNTHTCPICLGHPGVLPVTNKQAVEFAMKAALALNCEISRETKFDRKNYFYPDSPKAYQISQFDQPIGYNGW
;
A
#
# COMPACT_ATOMS: atom_id res chain seq x y z
N MET A 1 20.58 -7.90 37.77
CA MET A 1 20.22 -7.04 36.63
C MET A 1 20.63 -7.74 35.34
N SER A 2 19.77 -7.74 34.32
CA SER A 2 20.11 -8.26 32.99
C SER A 2 21.30 -7.48 32.41
N LYS A 3 22.25 -8.17 31.77
CA LYS A 3 23.39 -7.53 31.07
C LYS A 3 23.02 -6.97 29.69
N TYR A 4 21.81 -7.26 29.23
CA TYR A 4 21.33 -6.93 27.88
C TYR A 4 19.99 -6.19 27.95
N GLU A 5 19.74 -5.36 26.95
CA GLU A 5 18.51 -4.64 26.69
C GLU A 5 17.81 -5.22 25.46
N THR A 6 16.51 -5.49 25.54
CA THR A 6 15.72 -5.96 24.40
C THR A 6 15.14 -4.76 23.66
N VAL A 7 15.47 -4.61 22.37
CA VAL A 7 14.93 -3.58 21.49
C VAL A 7 13.95 -4.23 20.51
N ILE A 8 12.72 -3.74 20.44
CA ILE A 8 11.64 -4.28 19.59
C ILE A 8 11.11 -3.19 18.67
N GLY A 9 10.95 -3.51 17.39
CA GLY A 9 10.23 -2.71 16.40
C GLY A 9 9.12 -3.55 15.76
N LEU A 10 8.03 -2.91 15.35
CA LEU A 10 6.89 -3.56 14.73
C LEU A 10 6.65 -3.00 13.33
N GLU A 11 6.36 -3.89 12.38
CA GLU A 11 5.89 -3.54 11.04
C GLU A 11 4.45 -4.04 10.90
N VAL A 12 3.52 -3.13 10.66
CA VAL A 12 2.08 -3.42 10.63
C VAL A 12 1.53 -3.06 9.25
N HIS A 13 0.83 -4.01 8.63
CA HIS A 13 0.06 -3.79 7.41
C HIS A 13 -1.42 -3.82 7.74
N ALA A 14 -2.16 -2.80 7.31
CA ALA A 14 -3.60 -2.69 7.47
C ALA A 14 -4.26 -2.51 6.10
N GLU A 15 -5.27 -3.33 5.81
CA GLU A 15 -6.03 -3.24 4.56
C GLU A 15 -7.07 -2.13 4.64
N LEU A 16 -7.06 -1.23 3.65
CA LEU A 16 -8.01 -0.13 3.58
C LEU A 16 -9.35 -0.63 3.03
N SER A 17 -10.43 -0.42 3.79
CA SER A 17 -11.81 -0.78 3.42
C SER A 17 -12.39 0.15 2.33
N THR A 18 -11.75 0.15 1.17
CA THR A 18 -12.14 0.88 -0.04
C THR A 18 -12.96 -0.04 -0.94
N ASN A 19 -13.81 0.49 -1.82
CA ASN A 19 -14.63 -0.35 -2.72
C ASN A 19 -13.86 -0.87 -3.94
N SER A 20 -12.75 -0.24 -4.30
CA SER A 20 -11.93 -0.59 -5.47
C SER A 20 -10.45 -0.60 -5.12
N LYS A 21 -9.66 -1.37 -5.86
CA LYS A 21 -8.21 -1.51 -5.63
C LYS A 21 -7.48 -0.17 -5.77
N ILE A 22 -6.28 -0.10 -5.19
CA ILE A 22 -5.49 1.14 -5.13
C ILE A 22 -5.07 1.69 -6.50
N PHE A 23 -4.88 0.84 -7.52
CA PHE A 23 -4.39 1.26 -8.85
C PHE A 23 -5.30 0.90 -10.02
N CYS A 24 -6.48 0.33 -9.77
CA CYS A 24 -7.46 -0.02 -10.79
C CYS A 24 -8.89 -0.10 -10.22
N GLY A 25 -9.90 -0.15 -11.08
CA GLY A 25 -11.31 -0.17 -10.67
C GLY A 25 -11.86 -1.53 -10.19
N CYS A 26 -11.03 -2.57 -10.06
CA CYS A 26 -11.53 -3.88 -9.60
C CYS A 26 -12.02 -3.82 -8.14
N PRO A 27 -13.01 -4.63 -7.75
CA PRO A 27 -13.47 -4.70 -6.37
C PRO A 27 -12.41 -5.26 -5.40
N THR A 28 -12.57 -4.93 -4.13
CA THR A 28 -11.79 -5.40 -2.96
C THR A 28 -12.57 -6.40 -2.10
N GLU A 29 -13.81 -6.71 -2.46
CA GLU A 29 -14.69 -7.60 -1.69
C GLU A 29 -14.06 -9.00 -1.50
N PHE A 30 -14.21 -9.52 -0.28
CA PHE A 30 -13.70 -10.82 0.13
C PHE A 30 -14.62 -11.97 -0.33
N GLY A 31 -14.04 -13.13 -0.64
CA GLY A 31 -14.79 -14.37 -0.89
C GLY A 31 -15.20 -14.62 -2.34
N ALA A 32 -14.78 -13.79 -3.29
CA ALA A 32 -15.03 -14.02 -4.71
C ALA A 32 -14.28 -15.27 -5.24
N PRO A 33 -14.80 -15.94 -6.30
CA PRO A 33 -14.08 -17.04 -6.93
C PRO A 33 -12.70 -16.62 -7.46
N PRO A 34 -11.74 -17.55 -7.57
CA PRO A 34 -10.38 -17.25 -8.01
C PRO A 34 -10.33 -16.45 -9.32
N ASN A 35 -9.50 -15.40 -9.34
CA ASN A 35 -9.23 -14.55 -10.51
C ASN A 35 -10.42 -13.79 -11.11
N THR A 36 -11.56 -13.69 -10.40
CA THR A 36 -12.74 -12.94 -10.90
C THR A 36 -12.66 -11.43 -10.65
N HIS A 37 -12.06 -11.00 -9.54
CA HIS A 37 -11.82 -9.57 -9.22
C HIS A 37 -10.49 -9.08 -9.83
N THR A 38 -10.29 -9.30 -11.13
CA THR A 38 -9.04 -8.99 -11.82
C THR A 38 -9.26 -8.18 -13.11
N CYS A 39 -8.20 -7.53 -13.59
CA CYS A 39 -8.17 -6.79 -14.85
C CYS A 39 -6.71 -6.71 -15.34
N PRO A 40 -6.46 -6.26 -16.59
CA PRO A 40 -5.11 -6.15 -17.12
C PRO A 40 -4.12 -5.37 -16.23
N ILE A 41 -4.58 -4.33 -15.51
CA ILE A 41 -3.71 -3.52 -14.63
C ILE A 41 -3.21 -4.33 -13.43
N CYS A 42 -4.12 -4.98 -12.69
CA CYS A 42 -3.73 -5.73 -11.50
C CYS A 42 -3.08 -7.08 -11.85
N LEU A 43 -3.32 -7.60 -13.06
CA LEU A 43 -2.62 -8.76 -13.61
C LEU A 43 -1.26 -8.41 -14.25
N GLY A 44 -0.87 -7.13 -14.32
CA GLY A 44 0.44 -6.73 -14.83
C GLY A 44 0.63 -6.96 -16.34
N HIS A 45 -0.44 -6.89 -17.13
CA HIS A 45 -0.34 -7.08 -18.58
C HIS A 45 0.50 -5.99 -19.26
N PRO A 46 1.14 -6.28 -20.41
CA PRO A 46 1.88 -5.27 -21.17
C PRO A 46 0.99 -4.07 -21.57
N GLY A 47 1.54 -2.86 -21.47
CA GLY A 47 0.89 -1.62 -21.93
C GLY A 47 -0.10 -0.98 -20.95
N VAL A 48 -0.33 -1.57 -19.77
CA VAL A 48 -1.25 -1.03 -18.76
C VAL A 48 -0.58 0.04 -17.90
N LEU A 49 -1.38 0.96 -17.33
CA LEU A 49 -0.92 2.02 -16.45
C LEU A 49 -1.72 2.04 -15.14
N PRO A 50 -1.09 2.31 -13.98
CA PRO A 50 -1.79 2.43 -12.70
C PRO A 50 -2.52 3.78 -12.59
N VAL A 51 -3.69 3.78 -11.95
CA VAL A 51 -4.43 5.01 -11.61
C VAL A 51 -4.77 4.99 -10.12
N THR A 52 -4.22 5.93 -9.37
CA THR A 52 -4.35 5.98 -7.91
C THR A 52 -5.79 6.19 -7.44
N ASN A 53 -6.23 5.38 -6.48
CA ASN A 53 -7.51 5.50 -5.82
C ASN A 53 -7.51 6.67 -4.83
N LYS A 54 -8.36 7.67 -5.07
CA LYS A 54 -8.51 8.85 -4.21
C LYS A 54 -8.90 8.50 -2.76
N GLN A 55 -9.84 7.57 -2.58
CA GLN A 55 -10.31 7.17 -1.24
C GLN A 55 -9.20 6.48 -0.44
N ALA A 56 -8.34 5.70 -1.12
CA ALA A 56 -7.19 5.07 -0.47
C ALA A 56 -6.21 6.13 0.08
N VAL A 57 -5.95 7.20 -0.68
CA VAL A 57 -5.13 8.32 -0.21
C VAL A 57 -5.79 9.05 0.96
N GLU A 58 -7.10 9.33 0.87
CA GLU A 58 -7.85 9.96 1.96
C GLU A 58 -7.81 9.14 3.26
N PHE A 59 -7.94 7.82 3.16
CA PHE A 59 -7.88 6.93 4.33
C PHE A 59 -6.46 6.85 4.91
N ALA A 60 -5.43 6.79 4.06
CA ALA A 60 -4.04 6.82 4.52
C ALA A 60 -3.72 8.13 5.25
N MET A 61 -4.15 9.29 4.73
CA MET A 61 -3.99 10.58 5.41
C MET A 61 -4.76 10.64 6.74
N LYS A 62 -6.00 10.13 6.77
CA LYS A 62 -6.80 10.05 8.01
C LYS A 62 -6.12 9.18 9.07
N ALA A 63 -5.60 8.02 8.68
CA ALA A 63 -4.85 7.14 9.57
C ALA A 63 -3.58 7.81 10.09
N ALA A 64 -2.81 8.47 9.22
CA ALA A 64 -1.61 9.22 9.62
C ALA A 64 -1.93 10.33 10.63
N LEU A 65 -2.98 11.13 10.39
CA LEU A 65 -3.42 12.15 11.33
C LEU A 65 -3.87 11.55 12.67
N ALA A 66 -4.59 10.42 12.64
CA ALA A 66 -5.04 9.73 13.85
C ALA A 66 -3.89 9.13 14.68
N LEU A 67 -2.78 8.79 14.02
CA LEU A 67 -1.53 8.35 14.64
C LEU A 67 -0.57 9.51 14.95
N ASN A 68 -1.08 10.74 14.89
CA ASN A 68 -0.35 11.98 15.15
C ASN A 68 0.90 12.19 14.29
N CYS A 69 0.95 11.60 13.10
CA CYS A 69 2.05 11.82 12.16
C CYS A 69 2.05 13.24 11.60
N GLU A 70 3.23 13.73 11.25
CA GLU A 70 3.39 14.82 10.30
C GLU A 70 2.96 14.36 8.91
N ILE A 71 2.22 15.19 8.18
CA ILE A 71 1.74 14.87 6.83
C ILE A 71 2.66 15.50 5.79
N SER A 72 3.15 14.69 4.86
CA SER A 72 3.96 15.16 3.74
C SER A 72 3.15 16.06 2.80
N ARG A 73 3.68 17.25 2.49
CA ARG A 73 3.08 18.17 1.52
C ARG A 73 3.18 17.64 0.09
N GLU A 74 4.28 16.96 -0.20
CA GLU A 74 4.53 16.29 -1.47
C GLU A 74 4.85 14.83 -1.19
N THR A 75 4.22 13.93 -1.93
CA THR A 75 4.33 12.50 -1.75
C THR A 75 4.33 11.83 -3.11
N LYS A 76 5.10 10.75 -3.26
CA LYS A 76 5.15 9.98 -4.51
C LYS A 76 5.06 8.49 -4.24
N PHE A 77 4.82 7.75 -5.32
CA PHE A 77 4.90 6.30 -5.35
C PHE A 77 6.21 5.87 -6.01
N ASP A 78 6.78 4.77 -5.50
CA ASP A 78 8.03 4.16 -5.91
C ASP A 78 7.83 2.68 -6.24
N ARG A 79 8.75 2.11 -7.02
CA ARG A 79 8.74 0.68 -7.36
C ARG A 79 9.71 -0.09 -6.47
N LYS A 80 9.18 -0.98 -5.63
CA LYS A 80 9.95 -1.99 -4.89
C LYS A 80 10.07 -3.25 -5.75
N ASN A 81 11.21 -3.43 -6.41
CA ASN A 81 11.41 -4.48 -7.42
C ASN A 81 11.79 -5.83 -6.78
N TYR A 82 11.05 -6.90 -7.10
CA TYR A 82 11.34 -8.27 -6.68
C TYR A 82 10.51 -9.26 -7.51
N PHE A 83 11.06 -10.47 -7.71
CA PHE A 83 10.37 -11.54 -8.42
C PHE A 83 9.64 -12.45 -7.43
N TYR A 84 8.33 -12.55 -7.58
CA TYR A 84 7.53 -13.53 -6.87
C TYR A 84 6.23 -13.81 -7.66
N PRO A 85 5.70 -15.04 -7.67
CA PRO A 85 4.54 -15.39 -8.51
C PRO A 85 3.26 -14.58 -8.23
N ASP A 86 3.05 -14.07 -7.02
CA ASP A 86 1.90 -13.21 -6.67
C ASP A 86 2.12 -11.71 -6.99
N SER A 87 3.31 -11.34 -7.46
CA SER A 87 3.70 -9.98 -7.82
C SER A 87 3.83 -9.88 -9.34
N PRO A 88 2.70 -9.74 -10.07
CA PRO A 88 2.67 -9.94 -11.53
C PRO A 88 3.50 -8.93 -12.33
N LYS A 89 3.86 -7.79 -11.73
CA LYS A 89 4.64 -6.73 -12.37
C LYS A 89 6.15 -6.84 -12.10
N ALA A 90 6.58 -7.82 -11.29
CA ALA A 90 7.93 -7.90 -10.72
C ALA A 90 8.36 -6.67 -9.91
N TYR A 91 7.38 -5.86 -9.49
CA TYR A 91 7.53 -4.79 -8.52
C TYR A 91 6.20 -4.48 -7.82
N GLN A 92 6.31 -4.11 -6.55
CA GLN A 92 5.22 -3.52 -5.79
C GLN A 92 5.29 -1.99 -5.92
N ILE A 93 4.17 -1.35 -6.21
CA ILE A 93 4.07 0.11 -6.11
C ILE A 93 3.84 0.43 -4.63
N SER A 94 4.77 1.16 -4.02
CA SER A 94 4.74 1.56 -2.60
C SER A 94 5.30 2.98 -2.47
N GLN A 95 5.83 3.35 -1.30
CA GLN A 95 6.53 4.61 -1.07
C GLN A 95 7.89 4.34 -0.42
N PHE A 96 8.90 5.12 -0.78
CA PHE A 96 10.25 4.97 -0.22
C PHE A 96 10.66 6.17 0.65
N ASP A 97 11.10 7.27 0.03
CA ASP A 97 11.68 8.44 0.69
C ASP A 97 10.66 9.56 0.99
N GLN A 98 9.47 9.50 0.40
CA GLN A 98 8.41 10.49 0.58
C GLN A 98 7.08 9.80 0.98
N PRO A 99 6.96 9.27 2.22
CA PRO A 99 5.74 8.62 2.70
C PRO A 99 4.63 9.64 2.98
N ILE A 100 3.37 9.19 3.03
CA ILE A 100 2.22 10.07 3.36
C ILE A 100 2.34 10.69 4.75
N GLY A 101 2.78 9.92 5.75
CA GLY A 101 2.95 10.41 7.12
C GLY A 101 4.17 9.81 7.80
N TYR A 102 4.79 10.59 8.69
CA TYR A 102 6.01 10.23 9.41
C TYR A 102 6.03 10.88 10.81
N ASN A 103 6.94 10.44 11.71
CA ASN A 103 7.11 10.97 13.07
C ASN A 103 5.86 10.96 13.99
N GLY A 104 4.98 9.96 13.87
CA GLY A 104 3.84 9.76 14.79
C GLY A 104 4.21 9.11 16.13
N TRP A 105 3.21 8.92 17.00
CA TRP A 105 3.34 8.25 18.31
C TRP A 105 2.06 7.54 18.74
#